data_AF-A0A2I2YJM7-F1
#
_entry.id   AF-A0A2I2YJM7-F1
#
_cell.length_a   1.000
_cell.length_b   1.000
_cell.length_c   1.000
_cell.angle_alpha   90.00
_cell.angle_beta   90.00
_cell.angle_gamma   90.00
#
_symmetry.space_group_name_H-M   'P 1'
#
loop_
_entity.id
_entity.type
_entity.pdbx_description
1 polymer ?
#
loop_
_entity_poly.entity_id
_entity_poly.type
_entity_poly.pdbx_seq_one_letter_code
_entity_poly.pdbx_strand_id
1 'polypeptide(L)'
;MAYSIPHIHSHPDSDTKNVFLGLPEKGDLVLTSKNHIERLTCPGSSYFNLNPFEFLQIDPEVTDEEIKKRFRRLSILVHPDKNEDDADGAQKAFETMDKAYKLLLDQEQKKRAGKEYMEHSVKERKKKKKQSKKEGKPTIVEEDDPELFKQAVYKQRMKLFAQLEIKRKEREAKEMHERKRQREEEIEAQEKAKREREWQKNFEEGRDGRVDSWRNFQVNTKGKKEKKNRTFLRPPKVKMEQHE
;
A
#
# COMPACT_ATOMS: atom_id res chain seq x y z
N MET A 1 -11.70 87.76 -28.54
CA MET A 1 -12.65 87.59 -27.42
C MET A 1 -12.54 86.14 -26.95
N ALA A 2 -12.40 85.94 -25.64
CA ALA A 2 -12.35 84.64 -24.94
C ALA A 2 -13.64 83.82 -25.21
N TYR A 3 -13.77 82.50 -24.97
CA TYR A 3 -13.74 81.76 -23.70
C TYR A 3 -13.51 80.26 -24.01
N SER A 4 -12.52 79.59 -23.40
CA SER A 4 -12.58 78.75 -22.17
C SER A 4 -13.36 77.42 -22.31
N ILE A 5 -12.62 76.30 -22.21
CA ILE A 5 -13.11 74.92 -22.13
C ILE A 5 -13.38 74.56 -20.66
N PRO A 6 -14.43 73.76 -20.38
CA PRO A 6 -14.31 72.76 -19.31
C PRO A 6 -14.79 71.34 -19.67
N HIS A 7 -14.06 70.42 -19.04
CA HIS A 7 -14.24 69.00 -18.69
C HIS A 7 -15.67 68.69 -18.15
N ILE A 8 -16.31 67.50 -18.15
CA ILE A 8 -15.92 66.16 -17.65
C ILE A 8 -16.98 65.08 -18.05
N HIS A 9 -16.53 63.82 -18.21
CA HIS A 9 -17.10 62.53 -17.75
C HIS A 9 -18.46 61.92 -18.24
N SER A 10 -18.34 60.85 -19.05
CA SER A 10 -18.40 59.42 -18.63
C SER A 10 -19.70 58.58 -18.63
N HIS A 11 -19.52 57.35 -19.15
CA HIS A 11 -20.16 56.05 -18.91
C HIS A 11 -21.61 55.79 -19.40
N PRO A 12 -21.78 54.84 -20.33
CA PRO A 12 -22.96 53.98 -20.37
C PRO A 12 -22.80 52.78 -19.41
N ASP A 13 -23.70 52.75 -18.45
CA ASP A 13 -24.41 51.62 -17.85
C ASP A 13 -23.66 50.33 -17.47
N SER A 14 -23.70 50.13 -16.15
CA SER A 14 -23.55 48.89 -15.39
C SER A 14 -24.44 47.75 -15.88
N ASP A 15 -23.85 46.59 -16.18
CA ASP A 15 -24.36 45.26 -15.76
C ASP A 15 -23.43 44.10 -16.16
N THR A 16 -22.14 44.24 -15.84
CA THR A 16 -21.18 43.10 -15.84
C THR A 16 -20.19 43.26 -14.68
N LYS A 17 -20.66 43.12 -13.45
CA LYS A 17 -19.77 43.06 -12.29
C LYS A 17 -20.09 41.83 -11.44
N ASN A 18 -19.07 40.98 -11.30
CA ASN A 18 -19.00 39.76 -10.47
C ASN A 18 -19.53 38.44 -11.07
N VAL A 19 -18.81 37.90 -12.05
CA VAL A 19 -18.31 36.52 -11.96
C VAL A 19 -16.99 36.50 -12.72
N PHE A 20 -16.00 35.77 -12.21
CA PHE A 20 -14.71 35.53 -12.88
C PHE A 20 -13.69 36.65 -12.71
N LEU A 21 -12.93 36.59 -11.61
CA LEU A 21 -11.50 36.88 -11.53
C LEU A 21 -11.08 36.87 -10.05
N GLY A 22 -10.94 35.66 -9.50
CA GLY A 22 -10.16 35.47 -8.28
C GLY A 22 -8.69 35.38 -8.67
N LEU A 23 -7.90 36.41 -8.35
CA LEU A 23 -6.46 36.46 -8.61
C LEU A 23 -5.77 35.14 -8.16
N PRO A 24 -4.77 34.66 -8.92
CA PRO A 24 -3.94 33.55 -8.48
C PRO A 24 -3.09 33.98 -7.27
N GLU A 25 -3.20 33.22 -6.18
CA GLU A 25 -2.28 33.32 -5.05
C GLU A 25 -0.87 32.94 -5.52
N LYS A 26 0.14 33.52 -4.86
CA LYS A 26 1.56 33.57 -5.26
C LYS A 26 2.25 32.22 -5.56
N GLY A 27 1.63 31.08 -5.26
CA GLY A 27 2.11 29.74 -5.60
C GLY A 27 1.63 29.20 -6.95
N ASP A 28 0.50 29.71 -7.48
CA ASP A 28 -0.11 29.21 -8.73
C ASP A 28 0.47 29.88 -9.99
N LEU A 29 1.34 30.88 -9.81
CA LEU A 29 1.73 31.84 -10.86
C LEU A 29 2.73 31.32 -11.90
N VAL A 30 3.25 30.08 -11.81
CA VAL A 30 4.37 29.65 -12.69
C VAL A 30 4.19 28.26 -13.33
N LEU A 31 3.17 27.49 -12.99
CA LEU A 31 3.05 26.10 -13.47
C LEU A 31 1.95 25.94 -14.54
N THR A 32 2.36 25.66 -15.78
CA THR A 32 1.46 25.26 -16.87
C THR A 32 0.84 23.89 -16.58
N SER A 33 -0.26 23.54 -17.27
CA SER A 33 -0.88 22.20 -17.16
C SER A 33 0.13 21.08 -17.37
N LYS A 34 1.01 21.21 -18.37
CA LYS A 34 2.08 20.26 -18.66
C LYS A 34 3.06 20.12 -17.50
N ASN A 35 3.52 21.25 -16.95
CA ASN A 35 4.44 21.24 -15.82
C ASN A 35 3.81 20.61 -14.56
N HIS A 36 2.49 20.77 -14.37
CA HIS A 36 1.79 20.16 -13.25
C HIS A 36 1.67 18.65 -13.41
N ILE A 37 1.34 18.18 -14.62
CA ILE A 37 1.31 16.75 -14.93
C ILE A 37 2.71 16.16 -14.74
N GLU A 38 3.74 16.77 -15.33
CA GLU A 38 5.12 16.31 -15.22
C GLU A 38 5.59 16.24 -13.75
N ARG A 39 5.30 17.26 -12.93
CA ARG A 39 5.59 17.22 -11.49
C ARG A 39 4.99 15.99 -10.81
N LEU A 40 3.78 15.61 -11.19
CA LEU A 40 3.03 14.52 -10.57
C LEU A 40 3.38 13.14 -11.14
N THR A 41 3.73 13.06 -12.42
CA THR A 41 4.00 11.80 -13.13
C THR A 41 5.50 11.49 -13.22
N CYS A 42 6.37 12.44 -12.92
CA CYS A 42 7.83 12.27 -13.00
C CYS A 42 8.31 11.06 -12.17
N PRO A 43 9.19 10.21 -12.73
CA PRO A 43 9.81 9.11 -12.01
C PRO A 43 10.47 9.59 -10.71
N GLY A 44 9.96 9.14 -9.57
CA GLY A 44 10.41 9.57 -8.23
C GLY A 44 9.43 10.49 -7.49
N SER A 45 8.40 11.01 -8.17
CA SER A 45 7.33 11.80 -7.53
C SER A 45 6.41 10.96 -6.63
N SER A 46 6.53 9.62 -6.68
CA SER A 46 5.73 8.70 -5.87
C SER A 46 5.77 9.04 -4.38
N TYR A 47 6.92 9.47 -3.85
CA TYR A 47 7.08 9.85 -2.45
C TYR A 47 6.43 11.19 -2.11
N PHE A 48 6.45 12.14 -3.04
CA PHE A 48 5.79 13.45 -2.89
C PHE A 48 4.27 13.33 -2.96
N ASN A 49 3.78 12.49 -3.86
CA ASN A 49 2.35 12.26 -4.06
C ASN A 49 1.66 11.49 -2.92
N LEU A 50 2.42 10.84 -2.03
CA LEU A 50 1.86 10.19 -0.84
C LEU A 50 1.28 11.17 0.17
N ASN A 51 1.69 12.43 0.12
CA ASN A 51 1.22 13.45 1.02
C ASN A 51 0.13 14.30 0.34
N PRO A 52 -1.15 14.17 0.76
CA PRO A 52 -2.26 14.86 0.11
C PRO A 52 -2.16 16.38 0.12
N PHE A 53 -1.50 16.93 1.14
CA PHE A 53 -1.36 18.37 1.30
C PHE A 53 -0.28 18.96 0.39
N GLU A 54 0.84 18.26 0.21
CA GLU A 54 1.90 18.68 -0.71
C GLU A 54 1.47 18.49 -2.17
N PHE A 55 0.69 17.44 -2.42
CA PHE A 55 0.06 17.21 -3.72
C PHE A 55 -0.81 18.41 -4.11
N LEU A 56 -1.74 18.82 -3.24
CA LEU A 56 -2.65 19.95 -3.46
C LEU A 56 -1.98 21.32 -3.25
N GLN A 57 -0.72 21.35 -2.82
CA GLN A 57 0.04 22.56 -2.47
C GLN A 57 -0.69 23.44 -1.44
N ILE A 58 -1.17 22.81 -0.37
CA ILE A 58 -1.90 23.46 0.72
C ILE A 58 -1.18 23.27 2.05
N ASP A 59 -1.32 24.25 2.92
CA ASP A 59 -0.88 24.14 4.29
C ASP A 59 -1.75 23.14 5.07
N PRO A 60 -1.17 22.44 6.07
CA PRO A 60 -1.90 21.48 6.91
C PRO A 60 -3.02 22.11 7.74
N GLU A 61 -2.93 23.41 8.03
CA GLU A 61 -3.88 24.15 8.87
C GLU A 61 -5.03 24.77 8.06
N VAL A 62 -5.08 24.49 6.75
CA VAL A 62 -6.07 25.06 5.84
C VAL A 62 -7.46 24.43 6.06
N THR A 63 -8.50 25.27 5.93
CA THR A 63 -9.90 24.86 6.07
C THR A 63 -10.35 23.98 4.90
N ASP A 64 -11.33 23.11 5.14
CA ASP A 64 -11.82 22.16 4.13
C ASP A 64 -12.41 22.87 2.88
N GLU A 65 -12.83 24.13 3.01
CA GLU A 65 -13.29 24.96 1.89
C GLU A 65 -12.16 25.31 0.91
N GLU A 66 -10.99 25.67 1.43
CA GLU A 66 -9.84 26.00 0.60
C GLU A 66 -9.23 24.71 -0.01
N ILE A 67 -9.32 23.57 0.68
CA ILE A 67 -9.00 22.25 0.09
C ILE A 67 -9.86 22.00 -1.16
N LYS A 68 -11.18 22.21 -1.07
CA LYS A 68 -12.11 22.05 -2.20
C LYS A 68 -11.79 23.00 -3.35
N LYS A 69 -11.47 24.26 -3.05
CA LYS A 69 -11.14 25.27 -4.04
C LYS A 69 -9.87 24.91 -4.79
N ARG A 70 -8.84 24.45 -4.08
CA ARG A 70 -7.56 24.00 -4.64
C ARG A 70 -7.73 22.76 -5.50
N PHE A 71 -8.49 21.78 -5.02
CA PHE A 71 -8.85 20.60 -5.81
C PHE A 71 -9.53 20.97 -7.13
N ARG A 72 -10.53 21.87 -7.12
CA ARG A 72 -11.23 22.31 -8.33
C ARG A 72 -10.29 22.96 -9.35
N ARG A 73 -9.39 23.83 -8.89
CA ARG A 73 -8.40 24.49 -9.75
C ARG A 73 -7.45 23.49 -10.39
N LEU A 74 -6.86 22.61 -9.59
CA LEU A 74 -5.93 21.60 -10.08
C LEU A 74 -6.61 20.60 -11.01
N SER A 75 -7.84 20.21 -10.71
CA SER A 75 -8.63 19.28 -11.55
C SER A 75 -8.79 19.77 -12.97
N ILE A 76 -9.02 21.08 -13.14
CA ILE A 76 -9.17 21.69 -14.46
C ILE A 76 -7.82 21.68 -15.21
N LEU A 77 -6.72 21.87 -14.50
CA LEU A 77 -5.38 21.90 -15.10
C LEU A 77 -4.90 20.51 -15.54
N VAL A 78 -5.16 19.46 -14.75
CA VAL A 78 -4.71 18.09 -15.05
C VAL A 78 -5.75 17.23 -15.76
N HIS A 79 -6.88 17.80 -16.19
CA HIS A 79 -7.94 17.01 -16.82
C HIS A 79 -7.47 16.42 -18.17
N PRO A 80 -7.74 15.13 -18.47
CA PRO A 80 -7.28 14.50 -19.71
C PRO A 80 -7.83 15.17 -20.97
N ASP A 81 -9.07 15.67 -20.93
CA ASP A 81 -9.71 16.41 -22.04
C ASP A 81 -8.96 17.70 -22.44
N LYS A 82 -8.28 18.34 -21.49
CA LYS A 82 -7.50 19.58 -21.74
C LYS A 82 -6.05 19.31 -22.11
N ASN A 83 -5.60 18.07 -21.96
CA ASN A 83 -4.21 17.65 -22.13
C ASN A 83 -4.14 16.44 -23.06
N GLU A 84 -4.71 16.57 -24.25
CA GLU A 84 -4.76 15.48 -25.25
C GLU A 84 -3.35 14.98 -25.63
N ASP A 85 -2.35 15.87 -25.63
CA ASP A 85 -0.94 15.54 -25.89
C ASP A 85 -0.35 14.50 -24.90
N ASP A 86 -0.84 14.46 -23.66
CA ASP A 86 -0.39 13.56 -22.60
C ASP A 86 -1.60 13.06 -21.79
N ALA A 87 -2.56 12.45 -22.49
CA ALA A 87 -3.79 11.96 -21.89
C ALA A 87 -3.52 10.91 -20.78
N ASP A 88 -2.53 10.04 -20.98
CA ASP A 88 -2.13 9.02 -20.00
C ASP A 88 -1.52 9.63 -18.74
N GLY A 89 -0.64 10.61 -18.88
CA GLY A 89 -0.04 11.33 -17.76
C GLY A 89 -1.09 12.15 -17.01
N ALA A 90 -1.94 12.87 -17.74
CA ALA A 90 -3.06 13.63 -17.20
C ALA A 90 -4.02 12.75 -16.40
N GLN A 91 -4.40 11.60 -16.94
CA GLN A 91 -5.27 10.63 -16.26
C GLN A 91 -4.66 10.13 -14.95
N LYS A 92 -3.38 9.73 -14.96
CA LYS A 92 -2.67 9.28 -13.74
C LYS A 92 -2.57 10.39 -12.69
N ALA A 93 -2.27 11.62 -13.12
CA ALA A 93 -2.21 12.79 -12.25
C ALA A 93 -3.59 13.07 -11.63
N PHE A 94 -4.65 13.03 -12.42
CA PHE A 94 -6.02 13.24 -11.98
C PHE A 94 -6.49 12.18 -10.98
N GLU A 95 -6.22 10.89 -11.25
CA GLU A 95 -6.55 9.81 -10.31
C GLU A 95 -5.82 9.96 -8.98
N THR A 96 -4.56 10.38 -9.01
CA THR A 96 -3.75 10.60 -7.80
C THR A 96 -4.27 11.80 -7.01
N MET A 97 -4.69 12.86 -7.69
CA MET A 97 -5.33 14.03 -7.11
C MET A 97 -6.67 13.68 -6.43
N ASP A 98 -7.53 12.90 -7.11
CA ASP A 98 -8.81 12.47 -6.56
C ASP A 98 -8.62 11.59 -5.31
N LYS A 99 -7.65 10.68 -5.33
CA LYS A 99 -7.24 9.92 -4.13
C LYS A 99 -6.81 10.85 -3.00
N ALA A 100 -5.95 11.82 -3.26
CA ALA A 100 -5.49 12.79 -2.25
C ALA A 100 -6.65 13.59 -1.65
N TYR A 101 -7.58 14.08 -2.48
CA TYR A 101 -8.75 14.82 -2.03
C TYR A 101 -9.69 13.98 -1.15
N LYS A 102 -9.95 12.72 -1.54
CA LYS A 102 -10.76 11.78 -0.75
C LYS A 102 -10.15 11.50 0.63
N LEU A 103 -8.82 11.34 0.70
CA LEU A 103 -8.11 11.14 1.97
C LEU A 103 -8.25 12.34 2.92
N LEU A 104 -8.30 13.56 2.38
CA LEU A 104 -8.45 14.79 3.17
C LEU A 104 -9.90 15.04 3.60
N LEU A 105 -10.87 14.60 2.80
CA LEU A 105 -12.29 14.75 3.10
C LEU A 105 -12.76 13.81 4.22
N ASP A 106 -12.15 12.63 4.32
CA ASP A 106 -12.37 11.70 5.43
C ASP A 106 -11.73 12.26 6.73
N GLN A 107 -12.54 12.93 7.53
CA GLN A 107 -12.16 13.54 8.81
C GLN A 107 -11.53 12.53 9.79
N GLU A 108 -11.89 11.25 9.70
CA GLU A 108 -11.34 10.19 10.55
C GLU A 108 -9.92 9.82 10.09
N GLN A 109 -9.69 9.76 8.78
CA GLN A 109 -8.35 9.56 8.21
C GLN A 109 -7.45 10.78 8.43
N LYS A 110 -7.97 12.01 8.29
CA LYS A 110 -7.23 13.25 8.62
C LYS A 110 -6.78 13.26 10.09
N LYS A 111 -7.66 12.86 11.02
CA LYS A 111 -7.35 12.74 12.45
C LYS A 111 -6.40 11.59 12.77
N ARG A 112 -6.56 10.43 12.14
CA ARG A 112 -5.66 9.27 12.34
C ARG A 112 -4.27 9.58 11.80
N ALA A 113 -4.17 10.13 10.59
CA ALA A 113 -2.92 10.59 10.01
C ALA A 113 -2.27 11.69 10.87
N GLY A 114 -3.06 12.65 11.38
CA GLY A 114 -2.59 13.68 12.31
C GLY A 114 -2.10 13.14 13.65
N LYS A 115 -2.80 12.16 14.25
CA LYS A 115 -2.38 11.51 15.52
C LYS A 115 -1.12 10.68 15.34
N GLU A 116 -1.04 9.87 14.28
CA GLU A 116 0.16 9.12 13.93
C GLU A 116 1.34 10.07 13.63
N TYR A 117 1.06 11.22 13.01
CA TYR A 117 2.04 12.29 12.77
C TYR A 117 2.59 12.88 14.07
N MET A 118 1.72 13.21 15.02
CA MET A 118 2.15 13.72 16.34
C MET A 118 2.92 12.66 17.14
N GLU A 119 2.47 11.41 17.10
CA GLU A 119 3.13 10.34 17.86
C GLU A 119 4.51 9.99 17.28
N HIS A 120 4.64 9.95 15.96
CA HIS A 120 5.91 9.68 15.30
C HIS A 120 6.91 10.84 15.43
N SER A 121 6.47 12.09 15.27
CA SER A 121 7.31 13.28 15.47
C SER A 121 7.84 13.37 16.91
N VAL A 122 7.01 13.06 17.91
CA VAL A 122 7.41 12.97 19.32
C VAL A 122 8.41 11.84 19.56
N LYS A 123 8.22 10.66 18.94
CA LYS A 123 9.16 9.53 19.05
C LYS A 123 10.52 9.85 18.41
N GLU A 124 10.54 10.45 17.23
CA GLU A 124 11.80 10.84 16.56
C GLU A 124 12.52 11.97 17.32
N ARG A 125 11.80 12.99 17.82
CA ARG A 125 12.38 14.01 18.72
C ARG A 125 13.01 13.39 19.97
N LYS A 126 12.32 12.42 20.61
CA LYS A 126 12.85 11.69 21.77
C LYS A 126 14.12 10.91 21.43
N LYS A 127 14.17 10.22 20.28
CA LYS A 127 15.36 9.49 19.81
C LYS A 127 16.52 10.44 19.50
N LYS A 128 16.28 11.51 18.75
CA LYS A 128 17.29 12.50 18.39
C LYS A 128 17.87 13.18 19.63
N LYS A 129 17.04 13.49 20.62
CA LYS A 129 17.45 14.03 21.93
C LYS A 129 18.24 13.01 22.77
N LYS A 130 17.95 11.71 22.66
CA LYS A 130 18.73 10.66 23.32
C LYS A 130 20.11 10.48 22.66
N GLN A 131 20.17 10.63 21.35
CA GLN A 131 21.39 10.51 20.57
C GLN A 131 22.32 11.72 20.73
N SER A 132 21.78 12.94 20.71
CA SER A 132 22.58 14.15 20.98
C SER A 132 23.16 14.17 22.39
N LYS A 133 22.42 13.65 23.38
CA LYS A 133 22.93 13.41 24.74
C LYS A 133 24.06 12.38 24.80
N LYS A 134 24.04 11.38 23.91
CA LYS A 134 25.10 10.35 23.82
C LYS A 134 26.34 10.87 23.10
N GLU A 135 26.19 11.80 22.15
CA GLU A 135 27.26 12.37 21.34
C GLU A 135 27.88 13.65 21.94
N GLY A 136 27.41 14.12 23.11
CA GLY A 136 28.00 15.26 23.83
C GLY A 136 27.91 16.62 23.11
N LYS A 137 27.05 16.75 22.10
CA LYS A 137 26.92 17.95 21.26
C LYS A 137 26.00 18.98 21.95
N PRO A 138 26.41 20.24 22.14
CA PRO A 138 25.61 21.23 22.85
C PRO A 138 24.30 21.52 22.09
N THR A 139 23.23 21.69 22.85
CA THR A 139 21.85 21.86 22.37
C THR A 139 21.59 23.32 21.96
N ILE A 140 22.48 23.94 21.19
CA ILE A 140 22.14 25.20 20.53
C ILE A 140 21.55 24.83 19.18
N VAL A 141 20.26 25.08 19.07
CA VAL A 141 19.41 24.48 18.07
C VAL A 141 19.37 25.41 16.87
N GLU A 142 19.89 24.96 15.74
CA GLU A 142 19.70 25.56 14.42
C GLU A 142 18.21 25.41 13.95
N GLU A 143 17.25 25.54 14.87
CA GLU A 143 15.79 25.47 14.67
C GLU A 143 15.10 26.79 15.11
N ASP A 144 15.84 27.84 15.47
CA ASP A 144 15.29 29.18 15.81
C ASP A 144 15.17 30.12 14.58
N ASP A 145 15.67 29.70 13.42
CA ASP A 145 15.34 30.34 12.15
C ASP A 145 14.00 29.77 11.64
N PRO A 146 12.94 30.59 11.53
CA PRO A 146 11.60 30.13 11.14
C PRO A 146 11.56 29.34 9.83
N GLU A 147 12.50 29.59 8.92
CA GLU A 147 12.56 28.92 7.62
C GLU A 147 13.18 27.51 7.70
N LEU A 148 14.24 27.36 8.49
CA LEU A 148 14.84 26.05 8.80
C LEU A 148 13.85 25.15 9.57
N PHE A 149 13.04 25.73 10.46
CA PHE A 149 11.98 25.02 11.15
C PHE A 149 10.92 24.48 10.18
N LYS A 150 10.42 25.32 9.26
CA LYS A 150 9.48 24.88 8.21
C LYS A 150 10.08 23.77 7.36
N GLN A 151 11.34 23.89 6.96
CA GLN A 151 12.02 22.87 6.18
C GLN A 151 12.20 21.56 6.96
N ALA A 152 12.48 21.62 8.26
CA ALA A 152 12.59 20.44 9.12
C ALA A 152 11.23 19.75 9.30
N VAL A 153 10.17 20.51 9.52
CA VAL A 153 8.78 20.02 9.60
C VAL A 153 8.38 19.34 8.29
N TYR A 154 8.68 19.96 7.16
CA TYR A 154 8.47 19.40 5.82
C TYR A 154 9.22 18.07 5.64
N LYS A 155 10.53 18.02 5.92
CA LYS A 155 11.34 16.79 5.82
C LYS A 155 10.79 15.66 6.68
N GLN A 156 10.36 15.96 7.92
CA GLN A 156 9.78 14.97 8.83
C GLN A 156 8.44 14.44 8.31
N ARG A 157 7.58 15.32 7.81
CA ARG A 157 6.27 14.96 7.24
C ARG A 157 6.41 13.99 6.07
N MET A 158 7.32 14.32 5.17
CA MET A 158 7.61 13.49 4.01
C MET A 158 8.13 12.10 4.41
N LYS A 159 9.07 12.05 5.38
CA LYS A 159 9.62 10.79 5.92
C LYS A 159 8.52 9.91 6.52
N LEU A 160 7.57 10.51 7.23
CA LEU A 160 6.48 9.78 7.86
C LEU A 160 5.56 9.12 6.84
N PHE A 161 5.01 9.88 5.89
CA PHE A 161 4.05 9.34 4.93
C PHE A 161 4.65 8.18 4.13
N ALA A 162 5.94 8.26 3.80
CA ALA A 162 6.64 7.17 3.16
C ALA A 162 6.88 5.96 4.05
N GLN A 163 7.19 6.15 5.33
CA GLN A 163 7.28 5.03 6.29
C GLN A 163 5.92 4.33 6.47
N LEU A 164 4.83 5.10 6.50
CA LEU A 164 3.47 4.55 6.55
C LEU A 164 3.14 3.75 5.30
N GLU A 165 3.51 4.26 4.12
CA GLU A 165 3.29 3.56 2.85
C GLU A 165 4.13 2.28 2.74
N ILE A 166 5.40 2.31 3.16
CA ILE A 166 6.25 1.11 3.26
C ILE A 166 5.59 0.09 4.18
N LYS A 167 5.10 0.52 5.35
CA LYS A 167 4.44 -0.36 6.32
C LYS A 167 3.09 -0.90 5.81
N ARG A 168 2.36 -0.14 4.98
CA ARG A 168 1.14 -0.61 4.31
C ARG A 168 1.47 -1.72 3.32
N LYS A 169 2.44 -1.49 2.42
CA LYS A 169 2.91 -2.50 1.45
C LYS A 169 3.44 -3.76 2.12
N GLU A 170 4.16 -3.60 3.23
CA GLU A 170 4.66 -4.74 4.00
C GLU A 170 3.53 -5.59 4.60
N ARG A 171 2.47 -4.95 5.12
CA ARG A 171 1.28 -5.66 5.62
C ARG A 171 0.55 -6.40 4.50
N GLU A 172 0.32 -5.75 3.37
CA GLU A 172 -0.33 -6.34 2.19
C GLU A 172 0.48 -7.51 1.64
N ALA A 173 1.81 -7.39 1.56
CA ALA A 173 2.69 -8.47 1.14
C ALA A 173 2.62 -9.66 2.10
N LYS A 174 2.64 -9.43 3.42
CA LYS A 174 2.49 -10.48 4.43
C LYS A 174 1.16 -11.21 4.29
N GLU A 175 0.07 -10.48 4.15
CA GLU A 175 -1.26 -11.06 3.95
C GLU A 175 -1.34 -11.87 2.66
N MET A 176 -0.77 -11.36 1.56
CA MET A 176 -0.69 -12.09 0.29
C MET A 176 0.13 -13.38 0.40
N HIS A 177 1.26 -13.34 1.11
CA HIS A 177 2.08 -14.53 1.37
C HIS A 177 1.35 -15.55 2.23
N GLU A 178 0.63 -15.11 3.25
CA GLU A 178 -0.16 -15.98 4.13
C GLU A 178 -1.31 -16.65 3.38
N ARG A 179 -2.07 -15.88 2.57
CA ARG A 179 -3.11 -16.42 1.69
C ARG A 179 -2.57 -17.39 0.64
N LYS A 180 -1.32 -17.21 0.19
CA LYS A 180 -0.68 -18.15 -0.73
C LYS A 180 -0.34 -19.46 0.00
N ARG A 181 0.25 -19.37 1.19
CA ARG A 181 0.59 -20.53 2.02
C ARG A 181 -0.66 -21.34 2.39
N GLN A 182 -1.74 -20.68 2.81
CA GLN A 182 -3.01 -21.35 3.13
C GLN A 182 -3.57 -22.13 1.95
N ARG A 183 -3.49 -21.58 0.73
CA ARG A 183 -3.93 -22.28 -0.48
C ARG A 183 -3.05 -23.48 -0.80
N GLU A 184 -1.73 -23.35 -0.65
CA GLU A 184 -0.79 -24.46 -0.85
C GLU A 184 -1.05 -25.58 0.17
N GLU A 185 -1.26 -25.24 1.45
CA GLU A 185 -1.60 -26.19 2.51
C GLU A 185 -2.97 -26.87 2.25
N GLU A 186 -3.97 -26.12 1.77
CA GLU A 186 -5.27 -26.68 1.40
C GLU A 186 -5.15 -27.68 0.24
N ILE A 187 -4.38 -27.34 -0.80
CA ILE A 187 -4.13 -28.24 -1.93
C ILE A 187 -3.39 -29.50 -1.44
N GLU A 188 -2.35 -29.35 -0.64
CA GLU A 188 -1.60 -30.49 -0.09
C GLU A 188 -2.50 -31.37 0.79
N ALA A 189 -3.37 -30.79 1.61
CA ALA A 189 -4.33 -31.52 2.42
C ALA A 189 -5.35 -32.28 1.55
N GLN A 190 -5.84 -31.65 0.47
CA GLN A 190 -6.74 -32.31 -0.49
C GLN A 190 -6.04 -33.46 -1.22
N GLU A 191 -4.80 -33.27 -1.67
CA GLU A 191 -4.01 -34.34 -2.29
C GLU A 191 -3.73 -35.48 -1.33
N LYS A 192 -3.39 -35.18 -0.07
CA LYS A 192 -3.17 -36.18 0.97
C LYS A 192 -4.45 -36.95 1.28
N ALA A 193 -5.58 -36.25 1.45
CA ALA A 193 -6.88 -36.88 1.67
C ALA A 193 -7.32 -37.74 0.48
N LYS A 194 -7.03 -37.30 -0.75
CA LYS A 194 -7.25 -38.10 -1.96
C LYS A 194 -6.39 -39.36 -1.96
N ARG A 195 -5.10 -39.23 -1.68
CA ARG A 195 -4.15 -40.36 -1.58
C ARG A 195 -4.57 -41.35 -0.50
N GLU A 196 -5.01 -40.86 0.66
CA GLU A 196 -5.50 -41.69 1.75
C GLU A 196 -6.82 -42.40 1.39
N ARG A 197 -7.75 -41.71 0.72
CA ARG A 197 -8.99 -42.32 0.23
C ARG A 197 -8.72 -43.41 -0.79
N GLU A 198 -7.82 -43.16 -1.74
CA GLU A 198 -7.39 -44.15 -2.74
C GLU A 198 -6.70 -45.34 -2.07
N TRP A 199 -5.80 -45.09 -1.11
CA TRP A 199 -5.16 -46.14 -0.33
C TRP A 199 -6.18 -46.98 0.44
N GLN A 200 -7.15 -46.34 1.11
CA GLN A 200 -8.20 -47.04 1.86
C GLN A 200 -9.05 -47.89 0.93
N LYS A 201 -9.47 -47.35 -0.21
CA LYS A 201 -10.23 -48.10 -1.22
C LYS A 201 -9.45 -49.32 -1.70
N ASN A 202 -8.19 -49.14 -2.09
CA ASN A 202 -7.31 -50.25 -2.52
C ASN A 202 -7.09 -51.26 -1.38
N PHE A 203 -6.96 -50.79 -0.14
CA PHE A 203 -6.83 -51.65 1.03
C PHE A 203 -8.10 -52.48 1.24
N GLU A 204 -9.28 -51.89 1.11
CA GLU A 204 -10.56 -52.59 1.27
C GLU A 204 -10.87 -53.56 0.13
N GLU A 205 -10.58 -53.20 -1.11
CA GLU A 205 -10.71 -54.11 -2.25
C GLU A 205 -9.77 -55.33 -2.12
N GLY A 206 -8.57 -55.14 -1.55
CA GLY A 206 -7.67 -56.24 -1.20
C GLY A 206 -8.07 -57.03 0.05
N ARG A 207 -9.16 -56.66 0.76
CA ARG A 207 -9.57 -57.31 2.01
C ARG A 207 -9.99 -58.76 1.77
N ASP A 208 -10.83 -59.02 0.78
CA ASP A 208 -11.36 -60.37 0.52
C ASP A 208 -10.24 -61.34 0.13
N GLY A 209 -9.33 -60.92 -0.77
CA GLY A 209 -8.15 -61.70 -1.11
C GLY A 209 -7.21 -61.97 0.08
N ARG A 210 -7.05 -61.00 1.00
CA ARG A 210 -6.27 -61.21 2.24
C ARG A 210 -6.97 -62.14 3.22
N VAL A 211 -8.29 -62.02 3.38
CA VAL A 211 -9.11 -62.88 4.25
C VAL A 211 -9.08 -64.31 3.72
N ASP A 212 -9.20 -64.52 2.42
CA ASP A 212 -9.15 -65.86 1.81
C ASP A 212 -7.75 -66.47 1.90
N SER A 213 -6.70 -65.68 1.70
CA SER A 213 -5.31 -66.11 1.96
C SER A 213 -5.09 -66.52 3.42
N TRP A 214 -5.66 -65.77 4.38
CA TRP A 214 -5.58 -66.10 5.81
C TRP A 214 -6.39 -67.34 6.19
N ARG A 215 -7.61 -67.49 5.65
CA ARG A 215 -8.43 -68.70 5.82
C ARG A 215 -7.70 -69.93 5.26
N ASN A 216 -7.14 -69.84 4.06
CA ASN A 216 -6.31 -70.90 3.48
C ASN A 216 -5.07 -71.19 4.32
N PHE A 217 -4.40 -70.17 4.86
CA PHE A 217 -3.27 -70.36 5.77
C PHE A 217 -3.68 -71.14 7.03
N GLN A 218 -4.82 -70.80 7.67
CA GLN A 218 -5.34 -71.52 8.83
C GLN A 218 -5.69 -72.99 8.53
N VAL A 219 -6.34 -73.25 7.40
CA VAL A 219 -6.66 -74.61 6.95
C VAL A 219 -5.37 -75.40 6.73
N ASN A 220 -4.37 -74.79 6.09
CA ASN A 220 -3.09 -75.41 5.82
C ASN A 220 -2.23 -75.61 7.09
N THR A 221 -2.38 -74.76 8.13
CA THR A 221 -1.72 -74.96 9.44
C THR A 221 -2.40 -76.05 10.27
N LYS A 222 -3.74 -76.20 10.19
CA LYS A 222 -4.46 -77.31 10.82
C LYS A 222 -4.10 -78.66 10.16
N GLY A 223 -3.95 -78.70 8.84
CA GLY A 223 -3.45 -79.88 8.12
C GLY A 223 -1.96 -80.20 8.37
N LYS A 224 -1.13 -79.20 8.73
CA LYS A 224 0.28 -79.40 9.09
C LYS A 224 0.52 -79.85 10.53
N LYS A 225 -0.44 -79.68 11.45
CA LYS A 225 -0.30 -80.11 12.84
C LYS A 225 -0.24 -81.64 12.98
N GLU A 226 -0.60 -82.37 11.93
CA GLU A 226 -0.47 -83.83 11.83
C GLU A 226 0.87 -84.30 11.23
N LYS A 227 1.66 -83.40 10.60
CA LYS A 227 2.93 -83.76 9.95
C LYS A 227 4.03 -82.70 10.12
N LYS A 228 4.61 -82.63 11.33
CA LYS A 228 6.06 -82.62 11.58
C LYS A 228 6.38 -82.06 12.98
N ASN A 229 6.70 -82.97 13.89
CA ASN A 229 7.98 -82.85 14.58
C ASN A 229 9.07 -82.73 13.51
N ARG A 230 9.70 -81.55 13.37
CA ARG A 230 11.14 -81.35 13.05
C ARG A 230 11.44 -79.90 12.65
N THR A 231 12.24 -79.29 13.53
CA THR A 231 13.35 -78.35 13.27
C THR A 231 13.07 -76.96 12.69
N PHE A 232 13.20 -75.97 13.60
CA PHE A 232 13.99 -74.75 13.45
C PHE A 232 13.61 -73.76 12.33
N LEU A 233 12.76 -72.81 12.68
CA LEU A 233 12.56 -71.54 11.96
C LEU A 233 13.89 -70.75 11.99
N ARG A 234 14.53 -70.56 10.83
CA ARG A 234 15.49 -69.47 10.63
C ARG A 234 14.79 -68.32 9.89
N PRO A 235 14.90 -67.06 10.35
CA PRO A 235 14.29 -65.93 9.67
C PRO A 235 14.94 -65.70 8.29
N PRO A 236 14.16 -65.27 7.28
CA PRO A 236 14.67 -65.04 5.94
C PRO A 236 15.61 -63.81 5.90
N LYS A 237 16.69 -63.90 5.12
CA LYS A 237 17.66 -62.81 4.94
C LYS A 237 17.01 -61.63 4.20
N VAL A 238 17.03 -60.46 4.84
CA VAL A 238 16.69 -59.17 4.24
C VAL A 238 17.65 -58.91 3.08
N LYS A 239 17.12 -58.85 1.85
CA LYS A 239 17.85 -58.26 0.71
C LYS A 239 17.54 -56.77 0.71
N MET A 240 18.56 -55.94 0.91
CA MET A 240 18.47 -54.50 0.62
C MET A 240 18.37 -54.35 -0.90
N GLU A 241 17.29 -53.72 -1.39
CA GLU A 241 17.22 -53.24 -2.76
C GLU A 241 18.30 -52.17 -2.96
N GLN A 242 19.15 -52.39 -3.97
CA GLN A 242 20.06 -51.37 -4.47
C GLN A 242 19.22 -50.39 -5.28
N HIS A 243 19.15 -49.15 -4.81
CA HIS A 243 18.65 -48.04 -5.59
C HIS A 243 19.71 -47.69 -6.64
N GLU A 244 19.35 -47.81 -7.91
CA GLU A 244 19.97 -47.08 -9.03
C GLU A 244 19.18 -45.80 -9.30
#